data_AF-A0A1B6GFR5-F1
#
_entry.id   AF-A0A1B6GFR5-F1
#
_cell.length_a   1.000
_cell.length_b   1.000
_cell.length_c   1.000
_cell.angle_alpha   90.00
_cell.angle_beta   90.00
_cell.angle_gamma   90.00
#
_symmetry.space_group_name_H-M   'P 1'
#
loop_
_entity.id
_entity.type
_entity.pdbx_description
1 polymer ?
#
loop_
_entity_poly.entity_id
_entity_poly.type
_entity_poly.pdbx_seq_one_letter_code
_entity_poly.pdbx_strand_id
1 'polypeptide(L)'
;SQTPLYTSQLETITHIAVDVLPTKMHRAVHVLYVATYEGLIKKISVLSRTQTTCVLEIWRPFPIDANVPILTLQYLKETDSVYIGTQEQLMRVPAQHCSRHQTKLACVN
;
A
#
# COMPACT_ATOMS: atom_id res chain seq x y z
N SER A 1 16.85 -4.94 -20.77
CA SER A 1 16.78 -5.17 -19.31
C SER A 1 15.45 -4.64 -18.79
N GLN A 2 14.76 -5.35 -17.90
CA GLN A 2 13.60 -4.78 -17.20
C GLN A 2 14.08 -3.90 -16.05
N THR A 3 13.59 -2.66 -15.99
CA THR A 3 13.82 -1.76 -14.86
C THR A 3 12.81 -2.05 -13.75
N PRO A 4 13.20 -2.01 -12.47
CA PRO A 4 12.27 -2.20 -11.36
C PRO A 4 11.19 -1.12 -11.36
N LEU A 5 9.95 -1.49 -11.01
CA LEU A 5 8.84 -0.54 -10.90
C LEU A 5 9.02 0.42 -9.73
N TYR A 6 9.53 -0.09 -8.61
CA TYR A 6 9.76 0.69 -7.40
C TYR A 6 11.11 0.34 -6.81
N THR A 7 11.87 1.37 -6.44
CA THR A 7 13.08 1.26 -5.63
C THR A 7 13.01 2.28 -4.50
N SER A 8 13.67 1.97 -3.40
CA SER A 8 13.75 2.83 -2.22
C SER A 8 15.18 2.85 -1.72
N GLN A 9 15.58 3.97 -1.10
CA GLN A 9 16.90 4.09 -0.48
C GLN A 9 16.78 3.89 1.03
N LEU A 10 17.73 3.17 1.61
CA LEU A 10 17.82 2.96 3.07
C LEU A 10 16.57 2.29 3.66
N GLU A 11 15.90 1.44 2.90
CA GLU A 11 14.69 0.75 3.32
C GLU A 11 14.72 -0.70 2.86
N THR A 12 14.37 -1.63 3.75
CA THR A 12 14.24 -3.05 3.42
C THR A 12 12.78 -3.39 3.20
N ILE A 13 12.44 -3.74 1.96
CA ILE A 13 11.10 -4.23 1.60
C ILE A 13 11.00 -5.72 1.94
N THR A 14 9.93 -6.13 2.62
CA THR A 14 9.75 -7.51 3.11
C THR A 14 8.62 -8.26 2.43
N HIS A 15 7.46 -7.60 2.23
CA HIS A 15 6.27 -8.23 1.66
C HIS A 15 5.59 -7.31 0.67
N ILE A 16 4.85 -7.91 -0.26
CA ILE A 16 4.01 -7.20 -1.21
C ILE A 16 2.65 -7.89 -1.34
N ALA A 17 1.60 -7.08 -1.38
CA ALA A 17 0.28 -7.48 -1.84
C ALA A 17 -0.15 -6.56 -2.99
N VAL A 18 -1.00 -7.05 -3.88
CA VAL A 18 -1.39 -6.30 -5.09
C VAL A 18 -2.90 -6.34 -5.25
N ASP A 19 -3.49 -5.17 -5.51
CA ASP A 19 -4.83 -5.04 -6.07
C ASP A 19 -4.74 -4.52 -7.51
N VAL A 20 -5.74 -4.86 -8.31
CA VAL A 20 -5.97 -4.29 -9.63
C VAL A 20 -7.38 -3.73 -9.69
N LEU A 21 -7.49 -2.43 -9.93
CA LEU A 21 -8.78 -1.74 -9.91
C LEU A 21 -8.93 -0.77 -11.09
N PRO A 22 -10.15 -0.59 -11.62
CA PRO A 22 -10.44 0.44 -12.59
C PRO A 22 -10.55 1.81 -11.90
N THR A 23 -10.10 2.86 -12.60
CA THR A 23 -10.35 4.25 -12.22
C THR A 23 -11.23 4.92 -13.27
N LYS A 24 -11.64 6.17 -13.02
CA LYS A 24 -12.41 6.94 -14.01
C LYS A 24 -11.67 7.09 -15.36
N MET A 25 -10.34 7.15 -15.33
CA MET A 25 -9.50 7.43 -16.50
C MET A 25 -8.81 6.18 -17.07
N HIS A 26 -8.68 5.11 -16.28
CA HIS A 26 -7.90 3.92 -16.65
C HIS A 26 -8.68 2.64 -16.33
N ARG A 27 -8.69 1.71 -17.29
CA ARG A 27 -9.40 0.42 -17.12
C ARG A 27 -8.77 -0.50 -16.08
N ALA A 28 -7.48 -0.35 -15.83
CA ALA A 28 -6.75 -1.08 -14.81
C ALA A 28 -5.61 -0.20 -14.29
N VAL A 29 -5.49 -0.12 -12.98
CA VAL A 29 -4.36 0.46 -12.24
C VAL A 29 -3.96 -0.58 -11.21
N HIS A 30 -2.67 -0.87 -11.10
CA HIS A 30 -2.18 -1.74 -10.04
C HIS A 30 -1.92 -0.89 -8.81
N VAL A 31 -2.33 -1.39 -7.65
CA VAL A 31 -1.99 -0.80 -6.35
C VAL A 31 -1.19 -1.84 -5.58
N LEU A 32 0.05 -1.48 -5.26
CA LEU A 32 0.96 -2.28 -4.47
C LEU A 32 0.86 -1.85 -3.02
N TYR A 33 0.73 -2.81 -2.12
CA TYR A 33 0.91 -2.62 -0.69
C TYR A 33 2.24 -3.25 -0.33
N VAL A 34 3.20 -2.42 0.06
CA VAL A 34 4.60 -2.84 0.26
C VAL A 34 4.96 -2.66 1.73
N ALA A 35 5.22 -3.77 2.42
CA ALA A 35 5.68 -3.74 3.81
C ALA A 35 7.19 -3.52 3.89
N THR A 36 7.63 -2.80 4.92
CA THR A 36 9.04 -2.59 5.24
C THR A 36 9.43 -3.38 6.48
N TYR A 37 10.73 -3.59 6.68
CA TYR A 37 11.27 -4.24 7.87
C TYR A 37 10.90 -3.49 9.16
N GLU A 38 10.82 -2.16 9.10
CA GLU A 38 10.43 -1.25 10.19
C GLU A 38 8.92 -1.24 10.49
N GLY A 39 8.14 -2.12 9.84
CA GLY A 39 6.71 -2.27 10.09
C GLY A 39 5.84 -1.19 9.42
N LEU A 40 6.37 -0.44 8.45
CA LEU A 40 5.57 0.47 7.62
C LEU A 40 4.93 -0.27 6.46
N ILE A 41 3.81 0.24 5.96
CA ILE A 41 3.19 -0.25 4.72
C ILE A 41 2.96 0.91 3.77
N LYS A 42 3.53 0.84 2.57
CA LYS A 42 3.34 1.83 1.51
C LYS A 42 2.25 1.38 0.56
N LYS A 43 1.26 2.24 0.31
CA LYS A 43 0.28 2.08 -0.76
C LYS A 43 0.78 2.83 -1.98
N ILE A 44 1.11 2.10 -3.05
CA ILE A 44 1.77 2.62 -4.23
C ILE A 44 0.91 2.34 -5.46
N SER A 45 0.58 3.36 -6.24
CA SER A 45 -0.07 3.15 -7.54
C SER A 45 0.96 2.92 -8.64
N VAL A 46 0.62 2.07 -9.62
CA VAL A 46 1.39 1.88 -10.86
C VAL A 46 0.48 2.22 -12.05
N LEU A 47 0.85 3.25 -12.80
CA LEU A 47 0.13 3.62 -14.02
C LEU A 47 0.47 2.63 -15.14
N SER A 48 -0.50 1.79 -15.53
CA SER A 48 -0.28 0.68 -16.47
C SER A 48 0.35 1.06 -17.82
N ARG A 49 0.14 2.29 -18.30
CA ARG A 49 0.72 2.74 -19.58
C ARG A 49 2.17 3.17 -19.47
N THR A 50 2.52 3.90 -18.41
CA THR A 50 3.85 4.51 -18.26
C THR A 50 4.76 3.73 -17.32
N GLN A 51 4.21 2.75 -16.60
CA GLN A 51 4.88 2.02 -15.51
C GLN A 51 5.43 2.95 -14.42
N THR A 52 4.90 4.17 -14.33
CA THR A 52 5.28 5.15 -13.32
C THR A 52 4.61 4.81 -12.00
N THR A 53 5.38 4.86 -10.92
CA THR A 53 4.88 4.63 -9.56
C THR A 53 4.68 5.91 -8.77
N CYS A 54 3.66 5.95 -7.92
CA CYS A 54 3.45 7.01 -6.94
C CYS A 54 3.10 6.43 -5.58
N VAL A 55 3.81 6.83 -4.52
CA VAL A 55 3.48 6.48 -3.13
C VAL A 55 2.33 7.36 -2.68
N LEU A 56 1.14 6.78 -2.54
CA LEU A 56 -0.09 7.48 -2.18
C LEU A 56 -0.24 7.65 -0.66
N GLU A 57 0.15 6.62 0.10
CA GLU A 57 0.00 6.57 1.54
C GLU A 57 1.14 5.77 2.17
N ILE A 58 1.54 6.18 3.37
CA ILE A 58 2.40 5.39 4.26
C ILE A 58 1.59 5.13 5.52
N TRP A 59 1.29 3.86 5.76
CA TRP A 59 0.57 3.40 6.94
C TRP A 59 1.58 3.00 8.00
N ARG A 60 1.35 3.47 9.22
CA ARG A 60 2.06 3.07 10.42
C ARG A 60 1.05 2.39 11.35
N PRO A 61 0.85 1.07 11.20
CA PRO A 61 -0.16 0.34 11.97
C PRO A 61 0.24 0.12 13.44
N PHE A 62 1.52 0.30 13.79
CA PHE A 62 2.04 0.15 15.16
C PHE A 62 2.69 1.45 15.67
N PRO A 63 2.72 1.70 16.99
CA PRO A 63 3.45 2.83 17.57
C PRO A 63 4.93 2.85 17.16
N ILE A 64 5.53 4.05 17.09
CA ILE A 64 6.93 4.23 16.64
C ILE A 64 7.92 3.45 17.51
N ASP A 65 7.64 3.34 18.80
CA ASP A 65 8.50 2.66 19.77
C ASP A 65 8.34 1.13 19.74
N ALA A 66 7.37 0.62 18.99
CA ALA A 66 7.09 -0.80 18.85
C ALA A 66 7.61 -1.30 17.50
N ASN A 67 8.75 -2.00 17.53
CA ASN A 67 9.24 -2.71 16.35
C ASN A 67 8.49 -4.04 16.20
N VAL A 68 7.35 -3.99 15.52
CA VAL A 68 6.50 -5.17 15.27
C VAL A 68 6.71 -5.67 13.85
N PRO A 69 7.36 -6.83 13.65
CA PRO A 69 7.58 -7.39 12.33
C PRO A 69 6.27 -7.79 11.66
N ILE A 70 6.12 -7.37 10.40
CA ILE A 70 5.05 -7.86 9.53
C ILE A 70 5.47 -9.24 9.00
N LEU A 71 4.71 -10.27 9.35
CA LEU A 71 4.96 -11.67 8.95
C LEU A 71 4.14 -12.09 7.74
N THR A 72 2.96 -11.47 7.55
CA THR A 72 2.13 -11.67 6.36
C THR A 72 1.46 -10.37 5.94
N LEU A 73 1.30 -10.20 4.64
CA LEU A 73 0.58 -9.08 4.04
C LEU A 73 -0.26 -9.60 2.88
N GLN A 74 -1.58 -9.47 2.97
CA GLN A 74 -2.50 -9.93 1.92
C GLN A 74 -3.58 -8.89 1.65
N TYR A 75 -3.93 -8.71 0.39
CA TYR A 75 -5.09 -7.91 0.01
C TYR A 75 -6.27 -8.84 -0.30
N LEU A 76 -7.44 -8.50 0.23
CA LEU A 76 -8.68 -9.25 0.01
C LEU A 76 -9.72 -8.35 -0.65
N LYS A 77 -10.14 -8.71 -1.87
CA LYS A 77 -11.03 -7.90 -2.70
C LYS A 77 -12.43 -7.76 -2.10
N GLU A 78 -12.93 -8.84 -1.51
CA GLU A 78 -14.27 -8.96 -0.94
C GLU A 78 -14.52 -7.95 0.18
N THR A 79 -13.45 -7.60 0.91
CA THR A 79 -13.52 -6.63 2.02
C THR A 79 -12.83 -5.30 1.70
N ASP A 80 -12.28 -5.18 0.49
CA ASP A 80 -11.39 -4.09 0.04
C ASP A 80 -10.41 -3.67 1.13
N SER A 81 -9.63 -4.63 1.64
CA SER A 81 -8.78 -4.43 2.82
C SER A 81 -7.46 -5.18 2.71
N VAL A 82 -6.45 -4.64 3.37
CA VAL A 82 -5.15 -5.28 3.58
C VAL A 82 -5.14 -5.92 4.97
N TYR A 83 -4.81 -7.19 5.00
CA TYR A 83 -4.63 -7.97 6.22
C TYR A 83 -3.14 -8.06 6.54
N ILE A 84 -2.82 -7.72 7.79
CA ILE A 84 -1.46 -7.63 8.32
C ILE A 84 -1.36 -8.66 9.44
N GLY A 85 -0.58 -9.72 9.21
CA GLY A 85 -0.29 -10.72 10.24
C GLY A 85 1.00 -10.37 10.95
N THR A 86 0.95 -10.39 12.28
CA THR A 86 2.12 -10.33 13.16
C THR A 86 2.20 -11.59 14.01
N GLN A 87 3.19 -11.65 14.90
CA GLN A 87 3.29 -12.71 15.89
C GLN A 87 2.08 -12.75 16.84
N GLU A 88 1.48 -11.60 17.14
CA GLU A 88 0.46 -11.47 18.19
C GLU A 88 -0.96 -11.36 17.65
N GLN A 89 -1.14 -10.81 16.44
CA GLN A 89 -2.47 -10.48 15.94
C GLN A 89 -2.55 -10.44 14.41
N LEU A 90 -3.78 -10.58 13.91
CA LEU A 90 -4.17 -10.29 12.54
C LEU A 90 -4.99 -9.00 12.53
N MET A 91 -4.51 -7.99 11.81
CA MET A 91 -5.20 -6.70 11.68
C MET A 91 -5.74 -6.52 10.28
N ARG A 92 -6.90 -5.88 10.17
CA ARG A 92 -7.52 -5.49 8.92
C ARG A 92 -7.44 -3.97 8.76
N VAL A 93 -6.85 -3.50 7.67
CA VAL A 93 -6.79 -2.09 7.30
C VAL A 93 -7.60 -1.88 6.01
N PRO A 94 -8.69 -1.09 6.02
CA PRO A 94 -9.41 -0.75 4.80
C PRO A 94 -8.48 -0.12 3.77
N ALA A 95 -8.59 -0.52 2.51
CA ALA A 95 -7.74 0.01 1.45
C ALA A 95 -8.01 1.50 1.17
N GLN A 96 -9.23 1.96 1.43
CA GLN A 96 -9.68 3.33 1.18
C GLN A 96 -9.73 4.14 2.47
N HIS A 97 -9.04 5.28 2.49
CA HIS A 97 -9.13 6.29 3.56
C HIS A 97 -9.68 7.62 3.02
N CYS A 98 -10.57 7.58 2.03
CA CYS A 98 -11.05 8.77 1.30
C CYS A 98 -11.66 9.85 2.21
N SER A 99 -12.29 9.46 3.32
CA SER A 99 -12.94 10.38 4.26
C SER A 99 -11.97 11.37 4.92
N ARG A 100 -10.66 11.11 4.91
CA ARG A 100 -9.64 12.05 5.42
C ARG A 100 -9.51 13.31 4.56
N HIS A 101 -9.92 13.26 3.29
CA HIS A 101 -9.81 14.37 2.36
C HIS A 101 -11.04 15.28 2.48
N GLN A 102 -10.93 16.34 3.29
CA GLN A 102 -12.06 17.22 3.61
C GLN A 102 -12.45 18.19 2.48
N THR A 103 -11.60 18.35 1.47
CA THR A 103 -11.86 19.22 0.33
C THR A 103 -11.76 18.45 -0.97
N LYS A 104 -12.48 18.91 -2.00
CA LYS A 104 -12.40 18.35 -3.35
C LYS A 104 -10.95 18.33 -3.85
N LEU A 105 -10.22 19.44 -3.65
CA LEU A 105 -8.83 19.57 -4.07
C LEU A 105 -7.94 18.52 -3.38
N ALA A 106 -8.10 18.34 -2.07
CA ALA A 106 -7.34 17.32 -1.34
C ALA A 106 -7.68 15.90 -1.80
N CYS A 107 -8.89 15.64 -2.28
CA CYS A 107 -9.33 14.30 -2.71
C CYS A 107 -8.86 13.92 -4.12
N VAL A 108 -8.59 14.88 -5.00
CA VAL A 108 -8.21 14.62 -6.42
C VAL A 108 -6.71 14.74 -6.69
N ASN A 109 -5.94 15.26 -5.74
CA ASN A 109 -4.48 15.35 -5.80
C ASN A 109 -3.84 14.09 -5.20
#